data_AF-A0A3Q9ITD2-F1
#
_entry.id   AF-A0A3Q9ITD2-F1
#
_cell.length_a   1.000
_cell.length_b   1.000
_cell.length_c   1.000
_cell.angle_alpha   90.00
_cell.angle_beta   90.00
_cell.angle_gamma   90.00
#
_symmetry.space_group_name_H-M   'P 1'
#
loop_
_entity.id
_entity.type
_entity.pdbx_description
1 polymer ?
#
loop_
_entity_poly.entity_id
_entity_poly.type
_entity_poly.pdbx_seq_one_letter_code
_entity_poly.pdbx_strand_id
1 'polypeptide(L)' 'MRIAKYLLILAAFLIMISSVLSMYHGGDRTAVYVNVGAMASLAVAVGILNFKNPPKTRR' A
#
# COMPACT_ATOMS: atom_id res chain seq x y z
N MET A 1 -2.80 -12.53 12.48
CA MET A 1 -3.06 -11.62 11.32
C MET A 1 -3.24 -10.14 11.68
N ARG A 2 -3.44 -9.76 12.95
CA ARG A 2 -3.63 -8.34 13.31
C ARG A 2 -2.41 -7.46 12.97
N ILE A 3 -1.20 -7.89 13.35
CA ILE A 3 0.06 -7.16 13.07
C ILE A 3 0.30 -6.96 11.57
N ALA A 4 0.16 -8.00 10.74
CA ALA A 4 0.33 -7.89 9.30
C ALA A 4 -0.68 -6.89 8.68
N LYS A 5 -1.92 -6.87 9.18
CA LYS A 5 -2.93 -5.88 8.76
C LYS A 5 -2.55 -4.46 9.16
N TYR A 6 -2.05 -4.26 10.39
CA TYR A 6 -1.57 -2.94 10.83
C TYR A 6 -0.35 -2.47 10.04
N LEU A 7 0.58 -3.38 9.70
CA LEU A 7 1.73 -3.07 8.87
C LEU A 7 1.32 -2.70 7.43
N LEU A 8 0.33 -3.37 6.84
CA LEU A 8 -0.23 -3.00 5.54
C LEU A 8 -0.86 -1.60 5.55
N ILE A 9 -1.62 -1.28 6.59
CA ILE A 9 -2.24 0.05 6.76
C ILE A 9 -1.16 1.11 6.93
N LEU A 10 -0.15 0.85 7.76
CA LEU A 10 0.99 1.74 7.96
C LEU A 10 1.76 1.97 6.66
N ALA A 11 2.05 0.92 5.89
CA ALA A 11 2.75 1.02 4.61
C ALA A 11 1.95 1.87 3.60
N ALA A 12 0.64 1.64 3.48
CA ALA A 12 -0.22 2.45 2.61
C ALA A 12 -0.23 3.93 3.03
N PHE A 13 -0.25 4.20 4.34
CA PHE A 13 -0.22 5.56 4.88
C PHE A 13 1.11 6.27 4.60
N LEU A 14 2.24 5.58 4.76
CA LEU A 14 3.57 6.12 4.45
C LEU A 14 3.73 6.43 2.96
N ILE A 15 3.20 5.58 2.07
CA ILE A 15 3.22 5.83 0.60
C ILE A 15 2.38 7.07 0.25
N MET A 16 1.24 7.27 0.93
CA MET A 16 0.39 8.45 0.73
C MET A 16 1.14 9.74 1.07
N ILE A 17 1.78 9.79 2.25
CA ILE A 17 2.58 10.96 2.67
C ILE A 17 3.78 11.17 1.74
N SER A 18 4.50 10.10 1.40
CA SER A 18 5.62 10.14 0.44
C SER A 18 5.21 10.73 -0.90
N SER A 19 4.02 10.38 -1.40
CA SER A 19 3.51 10.89 -2.68
C SER A 19 3.23 12.39 -2.64
N VAL A 20 2.65 12.89 -1.55
CA VAL A 20 2.42 14.33 -1.34
C VAL A 20 3.76 15.08 -1.25
N LEU A 21 4.70 14.59 -0.46
CA LEU A 21 6.04 15.20 -0.32
C LEU A 21 6.81 15.20 -1.65
N SER A 22 6.69 14.15 -2.46
CA SER A 22 7.32 14.06 -3.77
C SER A 22 6.75 15.07 -4.77
N MET A 23 5.48 15.48 -4.64
CA MET A 23 4.89 16.52 -5.50
C MET A 23 5.43 17.91 -5.16
N TYR A 24 5.68 18.21 -3.88
CA TYR A 24 6.19 19.51 -3.44
C TYR A 24 7.67 19.74 -3.75
N HIS A 25 8.48 18.69 -3.81
CA HIS A 25 9.94 18.83 -4.02
C HIS A 25 10.33 19.23 -5.44
N GLY A 26 9.41 19.23 -6.43
CA GLY A 26 9.61 19.79 -7.78
C GLY A 26 10.74 19.18 -8.62
N GLY A 27 11.48 18.20 -8.10
CA GLY A 27 12.64 17.58 -8.70
C GLY A 27 12.33 16.21 -9.34
N ASP A 28 13.27 15.27 -9.19
CA ASP A 28 13.25 13.98 -9.87
C ASP A 28 11.98 13.15 -9.55
N ARG A 29 11.40 12.56 -10.59
CA ARG A 29 10.16 11.76 -10.57
C ARG A 29 10.38 10.36 -10.01
N THR A 30 11.64 9.96 -9.76
CA THR A 30 12.01 8.66 -9.19
C THR A 30 11.19 8.28 -7.96
N ALA A 31 10.96 9.20 -7.02
CA ALA A 31 10.15 8.92 -5.83
C ALA A 31 8.67 8.60 -6.16
N VAL A 32 8.12 9.23 -7.20
CA VAL A 32 6.76 8.93 -7.69
C VAL A 32 6.69 7.51 -8.25
N TYR A 33 7.66 7.11 -9.07
CA TYR A 33 7.70 5.76 -9.66
C TYR A 33 7.83 4.67 -8.59
N VAL A 34 8.65 4.91 -7.55
CA VAL A 34 8.78 4.00 -6.40
C VAL A 34 7.47 3.87 -5.65
N ASN A 35 6.76 4.99 -5.40
CA ASN A 35 5.45 4.96 -4.74
C ASN A 35 4.40 4.17 -5.53
N VAL A 36 4.39 4.30 -6.86
CA VAL A 36 3.48 3.52 -7.74
C VAL A 36 3.78 2.02 -7.65
N GLY A 37 5.07 1.64 -7.74
CA GLY A 37 5.49 0.23 -7.60
C GLY A 37 5.15 -0.35 -6.23
N ALA A 38 5.34 0.41 -5.16
CA ALA A 38 4.96 0.03 -3.80
C ALA A 38 3.44 -0.18 -3.65
N MET A 39 2.64 0.69 -4.26
CA MET A 39 1.17 0.58 -4.23
C MET A 39 0.66 -0.63 -5.02
N ALA A 40 1.22 -0.90 -6.19
CA ALA A 40 0.92 -2.11 -6.95
C ALA A 40 1.24 -3.39 -6.15
N SER A 41 2.40 -3.41 -5.48
CA SER A 41 2.83 -4.54 -4.64
C SER A 41 1.88 -4.78 -3.46
N LEU A 42 1.40 -3.70 -2.83
CA LEU A 42 0.39 -3.78 -1.77
C LEU A 42 -0.94 -4.33 -2.28
N ALA A 43 -1.41 -3.89 -3.44
CA ALA A 43 -2.65 -4.38 -4.04
C ALA A 43 -2.59 -5.90 -4.29
N VAL A 44 -1.48 -6.40 -4.83
CA VAL A 44 -1.25 -7.84 -5.03
C VAL A 44 -1.22 -8.59 -3.70
N ALA A 45 -0.47 -8.09 -2.71
CA ALA A 45 -0.38 -8.73 -1.39
C ALA A 45 -1.75 -8.83 -0.70
N VAL A 46 -2.54 -7.75 -0.74
CA VAL A 46 -3.91 -7.71 -0.20
C VAL A 46 -4.83 -8.67 -0.97
N GLY A 47 -4.71 -8.73 -2.31
CA GLY A 47 -5.44 -9.67 -3.14
C GLY A 47 -5.19 -11.11 -2.72
N ILE A 48 -3.92 -11.53 -2.62
CA ILE A 48 -3.54 -12.88 -2.18
C ILE A 48 -4.06 -13.18 -0.77
N LEU A 49 -3.95 -12.22 0.16
CA LEU A 49 -4.43 -12.40 1.54
C LEU A 49 -5.95 -12.61 1.61
N ASN A 50 -6.73 -11.90 0.79
CA ASN A 50 -8.17 -12.04 0.68
C ASN A 50 -8.59 -13.34 -0.02
N PHE A 51 -7.84 -13.80 -1.04
CA PHE A 51 -8.09 -15.10 -1.66
C PHE A 51 -7.82 -16.27 -0.72
N LYS A 52 -6.73 -16.18 0.07
CA LYS A 52 -6.34 -17.23 1.01
C LYS A 52 -7.27 -17.30 2.24
N ASN A 53 -7.88 -16.18 2.61
CA ASN A 53 -8.86 -16.10 3.70
C ASN A 53 -10.12 -15.44 3.18
N PRO A 54 -10.99 -16.18 2.44
CA PRO A 54 -12.23 -15.61 1.95
C PRO A 54 -13.00 -15.02 3.14
N PRO A 55 -13.51 -13.79 3.02
CA PRO A 55 -14.31 -13.21 4.10
C PRO A 55 -15.46 -14.18 4.38
N LYS A 56 -15.53 -14.72 5.60
CA LYS A 56 -16.71 -15.44 6.06
C LYS A 56 -17.86 -14.46 5.99
N THR A 57 -18.68 -14.57 4.95
CA THR A 57 -19.99 -13.92 4.87
C THR A 57 -20.74 -14.33 6.13
N ARG A 58 -20.77 -13.45 7.13
CA ARG A 58 -21.72 -13.54 8.23
C ARG A 58 -23.07 -13.20 7.61
N ARG A 59 -23.75 -14.23 7.10
CA ARG A 59 -25.21 -14.22 7.02
C ARG A 59 -25.77 -14.28 8.44
#